data_AF-A0A2S5MX27-F1
#
_entry.id   AF-A0A2S5MX27-F1
#
_cell.length_a   1.000
_cell.length_b   1.000
_cell.length_c   1.000
_cell.angle_alpha   90.00
_cell.angle_beta   90.00
_cell.angle_gamma   90.00
#
_symmetry.space_group_name_H-M   'P 1'
#
loop_
_entity.id
_entity.type
_entity.pdbx_description
1 polymer ?
#
loop_
_entity_poly.entity_id
_entity_poly.type
_entity_poly.pdbx_seq_one_letter_code
_entity_poly.pdbx_strand_id
1 'polypeptide(L)' 'MRIATFNVDSLDMLTKSDISLDDRIRILRPQLERLRADVLCLQEINGQHLPGGGPRTLLALDKLQLPIVERT' A
#
# COMPACT_ATOMS: atom_id res chain seq x y z
N MET A 1 12.40 -10.99 -16.16
CA MET A 1 11.27 -10.18 -15.68
C MET A 1 10.52 -10.94 -14.59
N ARG A 2 10.37 -10.35 -13.40
CA ARG A 2 9.70 -10.90 -12.22
C ARG A 2 8.42 -10.12 -11.96
N ILE A 3 7.30 -10.82 -11.86
CA ILE A 3 6.00 -10.22 -11.55
C ILE A 3 5.53 -10.79 -10.22
N ALA A 4 5.07 -9.92 -9.32
CA ALA A 4 4.49 -10.32 -8.05
C ALA A 4 3.13 -9.67 -7.85
N THR A 5 2.28 -10.37 -7.11
CA THR A 5 0.95 -9.92 -6.72
C THR A 5 0.88 -9.94 -5.19
N PHE A 6 0.35 -8.88 -4.58
CA PHE A 6 0.24 -8.79 -3.13
C PHE A 6 -1.05 -8.08 -2.74
N ASN A 7 -1.80 -8.71 -1.85
CA ASN A 7 -3.01 -8.13 -1.27
C ASN A 7 -2.63 -7.19 -0.11
N VAL A 8 -3.17 -5.97 -0.11
CA VAL A 8 -2.89 -4.95 0.91
C VAL A 8 -4.15 -4.55 1.68
N ASP A 9 -5.08 -5.47 1.94
CA ASP A 9 -6.34 -5.19 2.65
C ASP A 9 -6.10 -4.54 4.03
N SER A 10 -4.98 -4.90 4.68
CA SER A 10 -4.54 -4.27 5.93
C SER A 10 -4.13 -2.79 5.81
N LEU A 11 -4.03 -2.22 4.61
CA LEU A 11 -3.59 -0.85 4.32
C LEU A 11 -4.78 0.09 4.12
N ASP A 12 -5.41 0.52 5.21
CA ASP A 12 -6.54 1.46 5.18
C ASP A 12 -6.49 2.48 6.35
N MET A 13 -6.91 3.71 6.06
CA MET A 13 -6.99 4.83 7.01
C MET A 13 -8.05 4.61 8.10
N LEU A 14 -9.12 3.87 7.80
CA LEU A 14 -10.30 3.74 8.65
C LEU A 14 -10.47 2.34 9.28
N THR A 15 -9.42 1.52 9.28
CA THR A 15 -9.47 0.24 9.98
C THR A 15 -9.77 0.45 11.45
N LYS A 16 -10.73 -0.31 12.01
CA LYS A 16 -10.99 -0.42 13.46
C LYS A 16 -9.88 -1.20 14.19
N SER A 17 -8.63 -1.03 13.75
CA SER A 17 -7.46 -1.65 14.34
C SER A 17 -6.88 -0.70 15.37
N ASP A 18 -6.42 -1.24 16.50
CA ASP A 18 -5.66 -0.48 17.51
C ASP A 18 -4.25 -0.12 17.00
N ILE A 19 -3.85 -0.60 15.81
CA ILE A 19 -2.55 -0.35 15.20
C ILE A 19 -2.65 0.78 14.19
N SER A 20 -1.79 1.79 14.35
CA SER A 20 -1.72 2.93 13.44
C SER A 20 -1.42 2.51 12.00
N LEU A 21 -1.81 3.34 11.01
CA LEU A 21 -1.45 3.09 9.62
C LEU A 21 0.07 3.09 9.42
N ASP A 22 0.78 4.01 10.06
CA ASP A 22 2.23 4.13 9.90
C ASP A 22 2.97 2.89 10.44
N ASP A 23 2.47 2.29 11.53
CA ASP A 23 3.00 1.01 12.05
C ASP A 23 2.74 -0.17 11.11
N ARG A 24 1.55 -0.24 10.52
CA ARG A 24 1.23 -1.25 9.50
C ARG A 24 2.11 -1.10 8.26
N ILE A 25 2.32 0.13 7.80
CA ILE A 25 3.25 0.45 6.69
C ILE A 25 4.66 0.01 7.01
N ARG A 26 5.15 0.29 8.22
CA ARG A 26 6.50 -0.11 8.68
C ARG A 26 6.70 -1.63 8.64
N ILE A 27 5.66 -2.41 8.90
CA ILE A 27 5.69 -3.88 8.83
C ILE A 27 5.52 -4.38 7.38
N LEU A 28 4.64 -3.76 6.59
CA LEU A 28 4.30 -4.19 5.23
C LEU A 28 5.43 -3.90 4.23
N ARG A 29 6.03 -2.71 4.29
CA ARG A 29 7.06 -2.23 3.36
C ARG A 29 8.20 -3.24 3.14
N PRO A 30 8.89 -3.76 4.17
CA PRO A 30 9.98 -4.71 3.96
C PRO A 30 9.50 -6.03 3.32
N GLN A 31 8.22 -6.39 3.45
CA GLN A 31 7.69 -7.58 2.77
C GLN A 31 7.58 -7.37 1.27
N LEU A 32 7.09 -6.19 0.86
CA LEU A 32 6.98 -5.80 -0.55
C LEU A 32 8.37 -5.65 -1.20
N GLU A 33 9.33 -5.05 -0.50
CA GLU A 33 10.71 -4.90 -0.97
C GLU A 33 11.39 -6.26 -1.21
N ARG A 34 11.12 -7.26 -0.36
CA ARG A 34 11.66 -8.62 -0.51
C ARG A 34 11.13 -9.36 -1.73
N LEU A 35 9.98 -8.97 -2.29
CA LEU A 35 9.45 -9.59 -3.50
C LEU A 35 10.40 -9.39 -4.68
N ARG A 36 11.19 -8.30 -4.68
CA ARG A 36 12.13 -7.96 -5.76
C ARG A 36 11.48 -8.12 -7.12
N ALA A 37 10.24 -7.67 -7.24
CA ALA A 37 9.49 -7.71 -8.49
C ALA A 37 9.95 -6.57 -9.41
N ASP A 38 9.92 -6.82 -10.71
CA ASP A 38 10.05 -5.80 -11.74
C ASP A 38 8.68 -5.13 -11.99
N VAL A 39 7.59 -5.89 -11.81
CA VAL A 39 6.21 -5.39 -11.78
C VAL A 39 5.51 -5.92 -10.53
N LEU A 40 5.00 -5.01 -9.70
CA LEU A 40 4.23 -5.34 -8.50
C LEU A 40 2.78 -4.92 -8.68
N CYS A 41 1.88 -5.89 -8.70
CA CYS A 41 0.44 -5.66 -8.72
C CYS A 41 -0.11 -5.71 -7.28
N LEU A 42 -0.79 -4.66 -6.85
CA LEU A 42 -1.44 -4.61 -5.54
C LEU A 42 -2.95 -4.85 -5.66
N GLN A 43 -3.53 -5.62 -4.74
CA GLN A 43 -4.97 -5.92 -4.69
C GLN A 43 -5.59 -5.43 -3.39
N GLU A 44 -6.92 -5.24 -3.41
CA GLU A 44 -7.71 -4.82 -2.25
C GLU A 44 -7.20 -3.50 -1.64
N ILE A 45 -6.89 -2.56 -2.53
CA ILE A 45 -6.56 -1.19 -2.14
C ILE A 45 -7.86 -0.49 -1.74
N ASN A 46 -8.03 -0.28 -0.44
CA ASN A 46 -9.20 0.39 0.10
C ASN A 46 -9.14 1.89 -0.24
N GLY A 47 -10.12 2.38 -1.02
CA GLY A 47 -10.24 3.79 -1.38
C GLY A 47 -11.05 4.58 -0.35
N GLN A 48 -10.51 5.71 0.09
CA GLN A 48 -11.11 6.58 1.10
C GLN A 48 -12.08 7.60 0.50
N HIS A 49 -13.17 7.88 1.21
CA HIS A 49 -14.06 8.99 0.90
C HIS A 49 -13.56 10.26 1.59
N LEU A 50 -13.38 11.33 0.82
CA LEU A 50 -13.04 12.62 1.39
C LEU A 50 -14.30 13.34 1.93
N PRO A 51 -14.15 14.15 3.01
CA PRO A 51 -15.20 15.06 3.42
C PRO A 51 -15.63 15.97 2.27
N GLY A 52 -16.95 16.12 2.06
CA GLY A 52 -17.49 16.90 0.94
C GLY A 52 -17.83 16.08 -0.31
N GLY A 53 -17.56 14.76 -0.31
CA GLY A 53 -17.90 13.87 -1.42
C GLY A 53 -16.86 13.90 -2.55
N GLY A 54 -17.19 13.23 -3.67
CA GLY A 54 -16.31 13.11 -4.83
C GLY A 54 -15.69 11.71 -5.02
N PRO A 55 -14.77 11.55 -5.99
CA PRO A 55 -14.11 10.29 -6.25
C PRO A 55 -13.33 9.79 -5.03
N ARG A 56 -13.23 8.46 -4.89
CA ARG A 56 -12.37 7.87 -3.86
C ARG A 56 -10.91 8.21 -4.13
N THR A 57 -10.17 8.49 -3.06
CA THR A 57 -8.72 8.71 -3.10
C THR A 57 -8.00 7.54 -2.44
N LEU A 58 -6.74 7.32 -2.79
CA LEU A 58 -5.93 6.19 -2.29
C LEU A 58 -4.91 6.69 -1.25
N LEU A 59 -5.39 7.42 -0.23
CA LEU A 59 -4.53 8.12 0.74
C LEU A 59 -3.58 7.17 1.49
N ALA A 60 -4.06 5.97 1.82
CA ALA A 60 -3.25 4.96 2.49
C ALA A 60 -2.13 4.43 1.58
N LEU A 61 -2.40 4.31 0.29
CA LEU A 61 -1.42 3.89 -0.71
C LEU A 61 -0.35 4.98 -0.92
N ASP A 62 -0.75 6.26 -0.98
CA ASP A 62 0.17 7.39 -1.14
C ASP A 62 1.21 7.45 0.00
N LYS A 63 0.82 7.02 1.21
CA LYS A 63 1.72 6.92 2.37
C LYS A 63 2.72 5.76 2.29
N LEU A 64 2.43 4.69 1.53
CA LEU A 64 3.29 3.51 1.45
C LEU A 64 4.64 3.81 0.76
N GLN A 65 4.74 4.81 -0.11
CA GLN A 65 5.98 5.33 -0.72
C GLN A 65 7.08 4.29 -0.99
N LEU A 66 6.85 3.28 -1.83
CA LEU A 66 7.88 2.27 -2.11
C LEU A 66 9.09 2.89 -2.82
N PRO A 67 10.34 2.53 -2.45
CA PRO A 67 11.51 2.99 -3.18
C PRO A 67 11.48 2.44 -4.61
N ILE A 68 11.58 3.34 -5.60
CA ILE A 68 11.84 2.94 -6.98
C ILE A 68 13.33 2.58 -7.06
N VAL A 69 13.63 1.28 -7.08
CA VAL A 69 15.01 0.81 -7.23
C VAL A 69 15.30 0.72 -8.72
N GLU A 70 16.03 1.69 -9.27
CA GLU A 70 16.64 1.55 -10.60
C GLU A 70 17.62 0.37 -10.54
N ARG A 71 17.41 -0.63 -11.39
CA ARG A 71 18.31 -1.78 -11.49
C ARG A 71 19.33 -1.49 -12.58
N THR A 72 20.57 -1.20 -12.20
CA THR A 72 21.77 -1.26 -13.05
C THR A 72 22.07 -2.69 -13.47
#